data_AF-A0A4R4KPW9-F1
#
_entry.id   AF-A0A4R4KPW9-F1
#
_cell.length_a   1.000
_cell.length_b   1.000
_cell.length_c   1.000
_cell.angle_alpha   90.00
_cell.angle_beta   90.00
_cell.angle_gamma   90.00
#
_symmetry.space_group_name_H-M   'P 1'
#
loop_
_entity.id
_entity.type
_entity.pdbx_description
1 polymer ?
#
loop_
_entity_poly.entity_id
_entity_poly.type
_entity_poly.pdbx_seq_one_letter_code
_entity_poly.pdbx_strand_id
1 'polypeptide(L)'
;MAENKRIDRSKPAPPPPKRKFSLFQWLSRFLPLGKVFGEKNETNKDLIPIRYFYYFLWVVFLLLVYERIGYLSEQYVRRSLVLKKEVEDLRAEYTTIKAEYMKSGKQSEVVQKVQGTGLEENLTPPHKLVAPVQE
;
A
#
# COMPACT_ATOMS: atom_id res chain seq x y z
N MET A 1 24.32 -34.35 -55.46
CA MET A 1 22.93 -34.85 -55.35
C MET A 1 22.55 -34.82 -53.88
N ALA A 2 21.58 -34.00 -53.48
CA ALA A 2 21.17 -33.90 -52.08
C ALA A 2 20.21 -35.05 -51.72
N GLU A 3 20.51 -35.76 -50.63
CA GLU A 3 19.72 -36.89 -50.15
C GLU A 3 18.36 -36.41 -49.60
N ASN A 4 17.28 -36.83 -50.27
CA ASN A 4 15.91 -36.42 -49.95
C ASN A 4 15.35 -37.32 -48.83
N LYS A 5 15.38 -36.81 -47.60
CA LYS A 5 14.81 -37.50 -46.43
C LYS A 5 13.29 -37.38 -46.44
N ARG A 6 12.63 -38.27 -47.17
CA ARG A 6 11.16 -38.39 -47.15
C ARG A 6 10.70 -38.74 -45.74
N ILE A 7 9.89 -37.87 -45.15
CA ILE A 7 9.27 -38.07 -43.84
C ILE A 7 8.28 -39.23 -43.97
N ASP A 8 8.61 -40.36 -43.36
CA ASP A 8 7.75 -41.54 -43.27
C ASP A 8 6.54 -41.22 -42.37
N ARG A 9 5.39 -41.01 -43.00
CA ARG A 9 4.11 -40.67 -42.35
C ARG A 9 3.39 -41.88 -41.73
N SER A 10 3.98 -43.08 -41.75
CA SER A 10 3.39 -44.30 -41.19
C SER A 10 3.50 -44.40 -39.67
N LYS A 11 4.36 -43.58 -39.04
CA LYS A 11 4.54 -43.59 -37.58
C LYS A 11 3.59 -42.58 -36.91
N PRO A 12 2.69 -43.02 -36.01
CA PRO A 12 1.88 -42.08 -35.25
C PRO A 12 2.79 -41.15 -34.45
N ALA A 13 2.47 -39.85 -34.45
CA ALA A 13 3.29 -38.84 -33.78
C ALA A 13 3.53 -39.23 -32.31
N PRO A 14 4.76 -39.06 -31.78
CA PRO A 14 5.05 -39.39 -30.39
C PRO A 14 4.13 -38.55 -29.46
N PRO A 15 3.55 -39.16 -28.41
CA PRO A 15 2.66 -38.44 -27.52
C PRO A 15 3.39 -37.26 -26.86
N PRO A 16 2.75 -36.09 -26.71
CA PRO A 16 3.40 -34.92 -26.13
C PRO A 16 3.88 -35.23 -24.71
N PRO A 17 5.08 -34.78 -24.32
CA PRO A 17 5.64 -35.08 -23.01
C PRO A 17 4.74 -34.52 -21.91
N LYS A 18 4.30 -35.39 -21.00
CA LYS A 18 3.47 -35.00 -19.85
C LYS A 18 4.27 -34.11 -18.90
N ARG A 19 4.10 -32.79 -19.03
CA ARG A 19 3.84 -31.81 -17.96
C ARG A 19 4.05 -32.24 -16.49
N LYS A 20 5.19 -32.76 -16.02
CA LYS A 20 5.40 -33.03 -14.59
C LYS A 20 5.80 -31.72 -13.90
N PHE A 21 4.86 -31.14 -13.16
CA PHE A 21 5.09 -29.90 -12.41
C PHE A 21 6.26 -30.07 -11.41
N SER A 22 7.27 -29.22 -11.54
CA SER A 22 8.55 -29.26 -10.81
C SER A 22 8.51 -28.68 -9.39
N LEU A 23 7.32 -28.29 -8.91
CA LEU A 23 7.15 -27.56 -7.64
C LEU A 23 7.45 -28.43 -6.42
N PHE A 24 7.08 -29.72 -6.45
CA PHE A 24 7.39 -30.65 -5.36
C PHE A 24 8.90 -30.90 -5.23
N GLN A 25 9.61 -31.02 -6.36
CA GLN A 25 11.06 -31.21 -6.36
C GLN A 25 11.79 -29.98 -5.83
N TRP A 26 11.35 -28.77 -6.21
CA TRP A 26 11.88 -27.53 -5.64
C TRP A 26 11.62 -27.42 -4.14
N LEU A 27 10.39 -27.69 -3.68
CA LEU A 27 10.02 -27.56 -2.27
C LEU A 27 10.71 -28.61 -1.39
N SER A 28 10.95 -29.82 -1.93
CA SER A 28 11.67 -30.89 -1.24
C SER A 28 13.13 -30.53 -0.89
N ARG A 29 13.70 -29.51 -1.54
CA ARG A 29 15.03 -28.97 -1.23
C ARG A 29 15.06 -28.25 0.12
N PHE A 30 13.93 -27.69 0.55
CA PHE A 30 13.83 -26.91 1.79
C PHE A 30 13.08 -27.66 2.90
N LEU A 31 12.15 -28.55 2.56
CA LEU A 31 11.47 -29.42 3.52
C LEU A 31 11.61 -30.89 3.13
N PRO A 32 11.86 -31.83 4.06
CA PRO A 32 11.95 -33.26 3.78
C PRO A 32 10.57 -33.89 3.51
N LEU A 33 9.85 -33.38 2.51
CA LEU A 33 8.49 -33.79 2.15
C LEU A 33 8.44 -35.23 1.64
N GLY A 34 9.53 -35.73 1.05
CA GLY A 34 9.63 -37.15 0.67
C GLY A 34 9.47 -38.07 1.89
N LYS A 35 10.08 -37.74 3.03
CA LYS A 35 10.01 -38.56 4.25
C LYS A 35 8.63 -38.52 4.92
N VAL A 36 7.91 -37.40 4.79
CA VAL A 36 6.62 -37.18 5.46
C VAL A 36 5.44 -37.64 4.59
N PHE A 37 5.53 -37.49 3.27
CA PHE A 37 4.41 -37.72 2.34
C PHE A 37 4.63 -38.88 1.36
N GLY A 38 5.83 -39.46 1.26
CA GLY A 38 6.04 -40.53 0.29
C GLY A 38 7.46 -41.04 0.21
N GLU A 39 7.80 -41.96 1.11
CA GLU A 39 8.69 -43.06 0.77
C GLU A 39 7.81 -44.31 0.73
N LYS A 40 7.84 -45.07 -0.37
CA LYS A 40 7.19 -46.38 -0.44
C LYS A 40 8.15 -47.39 0.18
N ASN A 41 8.14 -47.48 1.50
CA ASN A 41 8.75 -48.57 2.26
C ASN A 41 7.64 -49.55 2.65
N GLU A 42 7.96 -50.85 2.58
CA GLU A 42 7.04 -52.00 2.59
C GLU A 42 6.08 -52.07 3.81
N THR A 43 6.30 -51.23 4.83
CA THR A 43 5.59 -51.23 6.11
C THR A 43 4.39 -50.26 6.17
N ASN A 44 4.30 -49.22 5.34
CA ASN A 44 3.22 -48.22 5.42
C ASN A 44 2.41 -48.15 4.12
N LYS A 45 1.37 -48.99 4.04
CA LYS A 45 0.45 -49.05 2.88
C LYS A 45 -0.50 -47.84 2.81
N ASP A 46 -0.69 -47.12 3.90
CA ASP A 46 -1.66 -46.02 4.01
C ASP A 46 -0.97 -44.64 3.89
N LEU A 47 -0.33 -44.40 2.76
CA LEU A 47 0.23 -43.09 2.42
C LEU A 47 -0.86 -42.23 1.77
N ILE A 48 -1.05 -41.01 2.29
CA ILE A 48 -1.93 -40.00 1.69
C ILE A 48 -1.53 -39.85 0.21
N PRO A 49 -2.43 -40.10 -0.75
CA PRO A 49 -2.08 -40.02 -2.15
C PRO A 49 -1.51 -38.64 -2.48
N ILE A 50 -0.34 -38.60 -3.14
CA ILE A 50 0.34 -37.37 -3.61
C ILE A 50 -0.61 -36.43 -4.38
N ARG A 51 -1.73 -36.96 -4.91
CA ARG A 51 -2.82 -36.18 -5.50
C ARG A 51 -3.44 -35.16 -4.53
N TYR A 52 -3.62 -35.50 -3.25
CA TYR A 52 -4.20 -34.60 -2.24
C TYR A 52 -3.19 -33.63 -1.63
N PHE A 53 -1.89 -33.87 -1.80
CA PHE A 53 -0.84 -32.95 -1.32
C PHE A 53 -1.01 -31.53 -1.91
N TYR A 54 -1.30 -31.43 -3.21
CA TYR A 54 -1.54 -30.15 -3.85
C TYR A 54 -2.80 -29.44 -3.32
N TYR A 55 -3.85 -30.21 -3.02
CA TYR A 55 -5.07 -29.67 -2.44
C TYR A 55 -4.84 -29.14 -1.02
N PHE A 56 -4.10 -29.90 -0.20
CA PHE A 56 -3.72 -29.46 1.14
C PHE A 56 -2.88 -28.17 1.12
N LEU A 57 -1.86 -28.10 0.27
CA LEU A 57 -1.04 -26.90 0.10
C LEU A 57 -1.91 -25.70 -0.32
N TRP A 58 -2.85 -25.92 -1.24
CA TRP A 58 -3.77 -24.88 -1.67
C TRP A 58 -4.66 -24.35 -0.52
N VAL A 59 -5.17 -25.23 0.35
CA VAL A 59 -5.97 -24.82 1.52
C VAL A 59 -5.12 -24.05 2.54
N VAL A 60 -3.90 -24.52 2.81
CA VAL A 60 -2.96 -23.82 3.71
C VAL A 60 -2.63 -22.43 3.16
N PHE A 61 -2.40 -22.32 1.85
CA PHE A 61 -2.18 -21.03 1.19
C PHE A 61 -3.37 -20.08 1.40
N LEU A 62 -4.60 -20.56 1.21
CA LEU A 62 -5.78 -19.74 1.47
C LEU A 62 -5.91 -19.29 2.92
N LEU A 63 -5.63 -20.18 3.88
CA LEU A 63 -5.64 -19.83 5.30
C LEU A 63 -4.63 -18.72 5.60
N LEU A 64 -3.40 -18.82 5.07
CA LEU A 64 -2.39 -17.78 5.23
C LEU A 64 -2.81 -16.44 4.60
N VAL A 65 -3.45 -16.47 3.43
CA VAL A 65 -3.97 -15.27 2.78
C VAL A 65 -5.10 -14.65 3.60
N TYR A 66 -6.02 -15.46 4.10
CA TYR A 66 -7.15 -15.02 4.92
C TYR A 66 -6.68 -14.31 6.19
N GLU A 67 -5.80 -14.96 6.96
CA GLU A 67 -5.22 -14.39 8.18
C GLU A 67 -4.47 -13.08 7.87
N ARG A 68 -3.72 -13.04 6.76
CA ARG A 68 -3.01 -11.83 6.33
C ARG A 68 -3.95 -10.67 6.01
N ILE A 69 -5.07 -10.92 5.33
CA ILE A 69 -6.06 -9.88 5.01
C ILE A 69 -6.65 -9.30 6.31
N GLY A 70 -7.03 -10.17 7.25
CA GLY A 70 -7.54 -9.76 8.56
C GLY A 70 -6.53 -8.90 9.33
N TYR A 71 -5.29 -9.36 9.44
CA TYR A 71 -4.22 -8.66 10.16
C TYR A 71 -3.92 -7.27 9.56
N LEU A 72 -3.89 -7.15 8.24
CA LEU A 72 -3.66 -5.87 7.57
C LEU A 72 -4.78 -4.87 7.89
N SER A 73 -6.04 -5.31 7.90
CA SER A 73 -7.18 -4.42 8.19
C SER A 73 -7.06 -3.75 9.56
N GLU A 74 -6.63 -4.49 10.57
CA GLU A 74 -6.48 -3.98 11.94
C GLU A 74 -5.36 -2.93 12.04
N GLN A 75 -4.23 -3.18 11.37
CA GLN A 75 -3.13 -2.23 11.26
C GLN A 75 -3.57 -0.93 10.56
N TYR A 76 -4.34 -1.04 9.47
CA TYR A 76 -4.85 0.12 8.73
C TYR A 76 -5.84 0.95 9.56
N VAL A 77 -6.74 0.30 10.30
CA VAL A 77 -7.69 0.99 11.18
C VAL A 77 -6.95 1.79 12.24
N ARG A 78 -5.96 1.18 12.92
CA ARG A 78 -5.15 1.88 13.93
C ARG A 78 -4.42 3.09 13.34
N ARG A 79 -3.78 2.93 12.18
CA ARG A 79 -3.12 4.05 11.48
C ARG A 79 -4.08 5.15 11.09
N SER A 80 -5.28 4.80 10.62
CA SER A 80 -6.31 5.78 10.26
C SER A 80 -6.75 6.61 11.46
N LEU A 81 -6.89 6.00 12.65
CA LEU A 81 -7.25 6.73 13.87
C LEU A 81 -6.16 7.71 14.29
N VAL A 82 -4.89 7.30 14.25
CA VAL A 82 -3.75 8.18 14.55
C VAL A 82 -3.68 9.34 13.56
N LEU A 83 -3.75 9.06 12.26
CA LEU A 83 -3.73 10.09 11.22
C LEU A 83 -4.90 11.08 11.36
N LYS A 84 -6.11 10.60 11.68
CA LYS A 84 -7.25 11.49 11.93
C LYS A 84 -7.00 12.43 13.09
N LYS A 85 -6.42 11.92 14.18
CA LYS A 85 -6.05 12.73 15.34
C LYS A 85 -5.02 13.79 14.97
N GLU A 86 -3.96 13.40 14.25
CA GLU A 86 -2.92 14.34 13.80
C GLU A 86 -3.51 15.46 12.92
N VAL A 87 -4.43 15.13 12.01
CA VAL A 87 -5.12 16.11 11.16
C VAL A 87 -6.00 17.05 11.98
N GLU A 88 -6.69 16.52 13.00
CA GLU A 88 -7.53 17.32 13.89
C GLU A 88 -6.70 18.27 14.76
N ASP A 89 -5.60 17.79 15.33
CA ASP A 89 -4.64 18.59 16.10
C ASP A 89 -4.06 19.72 15.23
N LEU A 90 -3.63 19.40 14.00
CA LEU A 90 -3.09 20.39 13.07
C LEU A 90 -4.14 21.43 12.66
N ARG A 91 -5.39 21.02 12.49
CA ARG A 91 -6.51 21.94 12.21
C ARG A 91 -6.78 22.88 13.38
N ALA A 92 -6.71 22.37 14.61
CA ALA A 92 -6.87 23.18 15.81
C ALA A 92 -5.75 24.23 15.90
N GLU A 93 -4.49 23.82 15.69
CA GLU A 93 -3.34 24.71 15.71
C GLU A 93 -3.44 25.82 14.64
N TYR A 94 -3.75 25.44 13.39
CA TYR A 94 -3.99 26.42 12.33
C TYR A 94 -5.10 27.42 12.69
N THR A 95 -6.19 26.94 13.30
CA THR A 95 -7.30 27.80 13.71
C THR A 95 -6.87 28.81 14.77
N THR A 96 -6.08 28.36 15.75
CA THR A 96 -5.50 29.22 16.80
C THR A 96 -4.56 30.27 16.21
N ILE A 97 -3.58 29.86 15.39
CA ILE A 97 -2.63 30.79 14.75
C ILE A 97 -3.37 31.81 13.87
N LYS A 98 -4.38 31.36 13.13
CA LYS A 98 -5.22 32.26 12.32
C LYS A 98 -5.97 33.27 13.21
N ALA A 99 -6.53 32.83 14.33
CA ALA A 99 -7.21 33.73 15.25
C ALA A 99 -6.26 34.76 15.86
N GLU A 100 -5.05 34.35 16.25
CA GLU A 100 -4.00 35.25 16.74
C GLU A 100 -3.55 36.24 15.66
N TYR A 101 -3.33 35.78 14.43
CA TYR A 101 -2.99 36.65 13.29
C TYR A 101 -4.06 37.71 13.06
N MET A 102 -5.33 37.29 12.99
CA MET A 102 -6.46 38.21 12.81
C MET A 102 -6.60 39.18 13.98
N LYS A 103 -6.30 38.76 15.21
CA LYS A 103 -6.26 39.62 16.39
C LYS A 103 -5.13 40.65 16.31
N SER A 104 -3.94 40.21 15.89
CA SER A 104 -2.75 41.05 15.80
C SER A 104 -2.88 42.17 14.77
N GLY A 105 -3.67 41.95 13.71
CA GLY A 105 -3.97 42.95 12.68
C GLY A 105 -5.09 43.92 13.05
N LYS A 106 -5.77 43.76 14.21
CA LYS A 106 -6.80 44.71 14.65
C LYS A 106 -6.16 46.04 15.04
N GLN A 107 -6.78 47.14 14.64
CA GLN A 107 -6.33 48.49 14.97
C GLN A 107 -6.12 48.68 16.47
N SER A 108 -7.02 48.16 17.32
CA SER A 108 -6.87 48.25 18.78
C SER A 108 -5.63 47.55 19.35
N GLU A 109 -5.23 46.40 18.78
CA GLU A 109 -4.00 45.71 19.18
C GLU A 109 -2.75 46.39 18.61
N VAL A 110 -2.82 46.87 17.37
CA VAL A 110 -1.70 47.60 16.74
C VAL A 110 -1.44 48.88 17.51
N VAL A 111 -2.47 49.68 17.80
CA VAL A 111 -2.39 50.92 18.58
C VAL A 111 -1.75 50.65 19.94
N GLN A 112 -2.16 49.59 20.65
CA GLN A 112 -1.51 49.19 21.90
C GLN A 112 -0.01 48.86 21.73
N LYS A 113 0.38 48.18 20.64
CA LYS A 113 1.79 47.81 20.38
C LYS A 113 2.68 48.99 20.00
N VAL A 114 2.13 50.04 19.37
CA VAL A 114 2.87 51.27 19.02
C VAL A 114 2.74 52.40 20.05
N GLN A 115 2.18 52.13 21.24
CA GLN A 115 2.19 53.10 22.34
C GLN A 115 3.64 53.43 22.71
N GLY A 116 3.99 54.72 22.66
CA GLY A 116 5.33 55.22 22.96
C GLY A 116 6.24 55.45 21.75
N THR A 117 5.85 55.04 20.54
CA THR A 117 6.58 55.35 19.29
C THR A 117 6.20 56.71 18.67
N GLY A 118 5.29 57.47 19.30
CA GLY A 118 4.84 58.79 18.81
C GLY A 118 3.85 58.73 17.64
N LEU A 119 3.35 57.53 17.30
CA LEU A 119 2.32 57.31 16.28
C LEU A 119 0.92 57.48 16.91
N GLU A 120 0.06 58.27 16.27
CA GLU A 120 -1.33 58.50 16.70
C GLU A 120 -2.33 57.82 15.75
N GLU A 121 -3.48 57.41 16.31
CA GLU A 121 -4.54 56.79 15.52
C GLU A 121 -5.22 57.83 14.62
N ASN A 122 -5.26 57.55 13.32
CA ASN A 122 -5.98 58.41 12.38
C ASN A 122 -7.48 58.04 12.38
N LEU A 123 -8.29 58.89 13.02
CA LEU A 123 -9.75 58.75 13.10
C LEU A 123 -10.48 59.33 11.88
N THR A 124 -9.79 60.08 11.02
CA THR A 124 -10.40 60.72 9.85
C THR A 124 -10.00 60.01 8.55
N PRO A 125 -10.96 59.76 7.64
CA PRO A 125 -10.66 59.11 6.37
C PRO A 125 -9.76 60.02 5.50
N PRO A 126 -8.78 59.43 4.78
CA PRO A 126 -7.85 60.21 3.95
C PRO A 126 -8.57 60.84 2.75
N HIS A 127 -8.19 62.07 2.42
CA HIS A 127 -8.71 62.77 1.24
C HIS A 127 -8.03 62.25 -0.03
N LYS A 128 -8.84 61.80 -1.01
CA LYS A 128 -8.36 61.47 -2.34
C LYS A 128 -8.09 62.76 -3.11
N LEU A 129 -6.81 63.06 -3.34
CA LEU A 129 -6.41 64.14 -4.22
C LEU A 129 -6.59 63.66 -5.68
N VAL A 130 -7.45 64.33 -6.43
CA VAL A 130 -7.60 64.12 -7.88
C VAL A 130 -6.92 65.31 -8.54
N ALA A 131 -5.81 65.08 -9.24
CA ALA A 131 -5.18 66.12 -10.03
C ALA A 131 -6.10 66.45 -11.21
N PRO A 132 -6.39 67.73 -11.49
CA PRO A 132 -7.12 68.10 -12.69
C PRO A 132 -6.28 67.69 -13.91
N VAL A 133 -6.85 66.82 -14.74
CA VAL A 133 -6.31 66.54 -16.07
C VAL A 133 -6.52 67.83 -16.88
N GLN A 134 -5.42 68.47 -17.28
CA GLN A 134 -5.47 69.62 -18.19
C GLN A 134 -5.72 69.08 -19.60
N GLU A 135 -6.84 69.48 -20.22
CA GLU A 135 -7.18 69.21 -21.63
C GLU A 135 -6.29 69.97 -22.61
#